data_AF-A0A6N2EKU6-F1
#
_entry.id   AF-A0A6N2EKU6-F1
#
_cell.length_a   1.000
_cell.length_b   1.000
_cell.length_c   1.000
_cell.angle_alpha   90.00
_cell.angle_beta   90.00
_cell.angle_gamma   90.00
#
_symmetry.space_group_name_H-M   'P 1'
#
loop_
_entity.id
_entity.type
_entity.pdbx_description
1 polymer ?
#
loop_
_entity_poly.entity_id
_entity_poly.type
_entity_poly.pdbx_seq_one_letter_code
_entity_poly.pdbx_strand_id
1 'polypeptide(L)'
;MAPALRGPWLGGLLLAALAAAGLGATNPSPAAFERFAARHLVDELDRLLCEGDALPPLVRLALPNCSELVQAQNVALGALVSQQSQRWNLGLLSVYRTDLGGQQVLIWQLPRFRATVLGVAGRFLIVQASLDDVER
;
A
#
# COMPACT_ATOMS: atom_id res chain seq x y z
N MET A 1 -6.06 -0.93 51.58
CA MET A 1 -7.04 0.03 51.03
C MET A 1 -6.77 0.22 49.55
N ALA A 2 -7.71 -0.13 48.68
CA ALA A 2 -7.63 0.21 47.25
C ALA A 2 -8.03 1.68 47.07
N PRO A 3 -7.27 2.51 46.33
CA PRO A 3 -7.67 3.89 46.11
C PRO A 3 -8.99 3.90 45.33
N ALA A 4 -10.00 4.57 45.89
CA ALA A 4 -11.24 4.86 45.20
C ALA A 4 -10.93 5.82 44.04
N LEU A 5 -10.77 5.28 42.82
CA LEU A 5 -10.84 6.08 41.61
C LEU A 5 -12.29 6.57 41.51
N ARG A 6 -12.58 7.75 42.07
CA ARG A 6 -13.82 8.50 41.81
C ARG A 6 -13.42 9.94 41.53
N GLY A 7 -13.05 10.19 40.29
CA GLY A 7 -12.68 11.51 39.80
C GLY A 7 -13.00 11.64 38.30
N PRO A 8 -13.13 12.87 37.78
CA PRO A 8 -13.48 13.17 36.39
C PRO A 8 -12.54 12.50 35.36
N TRP A 9 -11.34 12.10 35.79
CA TRP A 9 -10.37 11.30 35.05
C TRP A 9 -10.90 9.95 34.57
N LEU A 10 -11.79 9.28 35.32
CA LEU A 10 -12.42 8.04 34.85
C LEU A 10 -13.34 8.28 33.65
N GLY A 11 -14.10 9.38 33.68
CA GLY A 11 -14.95 9.78 32.55
C GLY A 11 -14.13 10.11 31.31
N GLY A 12 -13.03 10.86 31.50
CA GLY A 12 -12.09 11.17 30.43
C GLY A 12 -11.42 9.92 29.82
N LEU A 13 -10.97 8.99 30.65
CA LEU A 13 -10.37 7.73 30.19
C LEU A 13 -11.39 6.85 29.46
N LEU A 14 -12.63 6.78 29.94
CA LEU A 14 -13.70 6.02 29.28
C LEU A 14 -14.03 6.60 27.89
N LEU A 15 -14.15 7.94 27.78
CA LEU A 15 -14.36 8.63 26.50
C LEU A 15 -13.21 8.41 25.53
N ALA A 16 -11.96 8.51 26.01
CA ALA A 16 -10.78 8.26 25.20
C ALA A 16 -10.73 6.80 24.71
N ALA A 17 -11.06 5.83 25.57
CA ALA A 17 -11.11 4.42 25.20
C ALA A 17 -12.20 4.14 24.15
N LEU A 18 -13.39 4.73 24.29
CA LEU A 18 -14.47 4.62 23.31
C LEU A 18 -14.10 5.24 21.96
N ALA A 19 -13.46 6.42 21.98
CA ALA A 19 -12.97 7.07 20.76
C ALA A 19 -11.91 6.22 20.05
N ALA A 20 -10.95 5.68 20.81
CA ALA A 20 -9.92 4.79 20.28
C ALA A 20 -10.51 3.49 19.71
N ALA A 21 -11.50 2.90 20.38
CA ALA A 21 -12.20 1.71 19.87
C ALA A 21 -12.96 2.01 18.57
N GLY A 22 -13.65 3.14 18.49
CA GLY A 22 -14.35 3.58 17.27
C GLY A 22 -13.38 3.79 16.10
N LEU A 23 -12.27 4.48 16.33
CA LEU A 23 -11.23 4.68 15.32
C LEU A 23 -10.62 3.36 14.86
N GLY A 24 -10.30 2.46 15.80
CA GLY A 24 -9.82 1.11 15.49
C GLY A 24 -10.83 0.30 14.67
N ALA A 25 -12.13 0.43 14.94
CA ALA A 25 -13.18 -0.23 14.17
C ALA A 25 -13.29 0.34 12.74
N THR A 26 -12.96 1.61 12.54
CA THR A 26 -12.90 2.22 11.20
C THR A 26 -11.58 1.94 10.46
N ASN A 27 -10.61 1.26 11.08
CA ASN A 27 -9.35 0.92 10.42
C ASN A 27 -9.64 0.01 9.21
N PRO A 28 -9.23 0.39 7.99
CA PRO A 28 -9.65 -0.31 6.79
C PRO A 28 -9.16 -1.76 6.74
N SER A 29 -9.99 -2.63 6.14
CA SER A 29 -9.72 -4.06 6.06
C SER A 29 -8.70 -4.42 4.98
N PRO A 30 -8.07 -5.61 5.03
CA PRO A 30 -7.22 -6.11 3.95
C PRO A 30 -7.93 -6.15 2.59
N ALA A 31 -9.20 -6.55 2.54
CA ALA A 31 -9.99 -6.54 1.30
C ALA A 31 -10.29 -5.11 0.79
N ALA A 32 -10.33 -4.12 1.68
CA ALA A 32 -10.38 -2.72 1.26
C ALA A 32 -9.03 -2.27 0.67
N PHE A 33 -7.91 -2.75 1.22
CA PHE A 33 -6.58 -2.47 0.69
C PHE A 33 -6.38 -3.06 -0.71
N GLU A 34 -6.83 -4.29 -0.98
CA GLU A 34 -6.71 -4.88 -2.32
C GLU A 34 -7.43 -4.06 -3.39
N ARG A 35 -8.66 -3.62 -3.10
CA ARG A 35 -9.44 -2.73 -3.98
C ARG A 35 -8.77 -1.36 -4.16
N PHE A 36 -8.11 -0.86 -3.11
CA PHE A 36 -7.32 0.36 -3.19
C PHE A 36 -6.07 0.15 -4.06
N ALA A 37 -5.35 -0.95 -3.88
CA ALA A 37 -4.17 -1.31 -4.62
C ALA A 37 -4.47 -1.42 -6.12
N ALA A 38 -5.51 -2.15 -6.49
CA ALA A 38 -5.95 -2.32 -7.88
C ALA A 38 -6.25 -0.99 -8.59
N ARG A 39 -6.72 0.03 -7.86
CA ARG A 39 -7.08 1.33 -8.44
C ARG A 39 -5.99 2.39 -8.38
N HIS A 40 -5.22 2.43 -7.30
CA HIS A 40 -4.30 3.53 -7.04
C HIS A 40 -2.84 3.12 -7.11
N LEU A 41 -2.48 1.93 -6.60
CA LEU A 41 -1.09 1.46 -6.67
C LEU A 41 -0.75 0.95 -8.07
N VAL A 42 -1.70 0.33 -8.76
CA VAL A 42 -1.51 -0.08 -10.17
C VAL A 42 -1.40 1.13 -11.08
N ASP A 43 -2.19 2.19 -10.85
CA ASP A 43 -2.13 3.43 -11.62
C ASP A 43 -0.79 4.16 -11.41
N GLU A 44 -0.29 4.18 -10.17
CA GLU A 44 1.03 4.72 -9.87
C GLU A 44 2.15 3.87 -10.51
N LEU A 45 2.01 2.54 -10.49
CA LEU A 45 2.94 1.63 -11.14
C LEU A 45 2.93 1.81 -12.66
N ASP A 46 1.75 2.00 -13.27
CA ASP A 46 1.57 2.28 -14.70
C ASP A 46 2.34 3.55 -15.10
N ARG A 47 2.13 4.65 -14.37
CA ARG A 47 2.87 5.90 -14.60
C ARG A 47 4.38 5.71 -14.49
N LEU A 48 4.83 5.07 -13.42
CA LEU A 48 6.26 4.91 -13.16
C LEU A 48 6.93 3.98 -14.19
N LEU A 49 6.25 2.93 -14.66
CA LEU A 49 6.78 1.97 -15.63
C LEU A 49 6.62 2.39 -17.08
N CYS A 50 5.44 2.83 -17.48
CA CYS A 50 5.06 3.05 -18.87
C CYS A 50 5.31 4.50 -19.34
N GLU A 51 5.20 5.50 -18.46
CA GLU A 51 5.53 6.89 -18.77
C GLU A 51 6.96 7.25 -18.37
N GLY A 52 7.58 6.48 -17.47
CA GLY A 52 8.95 6.65 -17.02
C GLY A 52 10.01 5.96 -17.88
N ASP A 53 11.28 6.18 -17.53
CA ASP A 53 12.44 5.54 -18.17
C ASP A 53 12.86 4.20 -17.51
N ALA A 54 12.09 3.73 -16.52
CA ALA A 54 12.41 2.54 -15.72
C ALA A 54 12.41 1.22 -16.51
N LEU A 55 11.87 1.23 -17.74
CA LEU A 55 11.92 0.09 -18.64
C LEU A 55 13.05 0.24 -19.67
N PRO A 56 13.86 -0.80 -19.87
CA PRO A 56 14.85 -0.81 -20.94
C PRO A 56 14.21 -0.57 -22.33
N PRO A 57 14.92 0.06 -23.28
CA PRO A 57 14.38 0.42 -24.59
C PRO A 57 13.76 -0.77 -25.35
N LEU A 58 14.39 -1.95 -25.28
CA LEU A 58 13.91 -3.17 -25.93
C LEU A 58 12.58 -3.68 -25.35
N VAL A 59 12.36 -3.51 -24.04
CA VAL A 59 11.11 -3.91 -23.38
C VAL A 59 9.98 -2.95 -23.77
N ARG A 60 10.26 -1.65 -23.88
CA ARG A 60 9.30 -0.65 -24.38
C ARG A 60 8.84 -0.96 -25.81
N LEU A 61 9.76 -1.41 -26.67
CA LEU A 61 9.44 -1.88 -28.03
C LEU A 61 8.57 -3.14 -28.04
N ALA A 62 8.77 -4.06 -27.08
CA ALA A 62 7.99 -5.29 -26.96
C ALA A 62 6.59 -5.07 -26.36
N LEU A 63 6.36 -3.92 -25.69
CA LEU A 63 5.11 -3.55 -25.03
C LEU A 63 4.52 -2.26 -25.64
N PRO A 64 4.06 -2.29 -26.91
CA PRO A 64 3.60 -1.08 -27.60
C PRO A 64 2.41 -0.39 -26.93
N ASN A 65 1.59 -1.12 -26.16
CA ASN A 65 0.44 -0.60 -25.41
C ASN A 65 0.60 -0.87 -23.90
N CYS A 66 1.77 -0.55 -23.33
CA CYS A 66 2.11 -0.81 -21.92
C CYS A 66 0.98 -0.44 -20.95
N SER A 67 0.44 0.78 -21.03
CA SER A 67 -0.62 1.22 -20.11
C SER A 67 -1.93 0.46 -20.28
N GLU A 68 -2.34 0.17 -21.52
CA GLU A 68 -3.54 -0.62 -21.77
C GLU A 68 -3.43 -2.04 -21.18
N LEU A 69 -2.26 -2.66 -21.27
CA LEU A 69 -1.98 -3.99 -20.70
C LEU A 69 -2.00 -3.97 -19.17
N VAL A 70 -1.38 -2.97 -18.55
CA VAL A 70 -1.34 -2.81 -17.09
C VAL A 70 -2.75 -2.57 -16.55
N GLN A 71 -3.51 -1.69 -17.19
CA GLN A 71 -4.88 -1.35 -16.80
C GLN A 71 -5.84 -2.53 -17.02
N ALA A 72 -5.68 -3.30 -18.10
CA ALA A 72 -6.47 -4.51 -18.35
C ALA A 72 -6.28 -5.59 -17.28
N GLN A 73 -5.12 -5.60 -16.61
CA GLN A 73 -4.78 -6.55 -15.55
C GLN A 73 -4.81 -5.93 -14.14
N ASN A 74 -5.42 -4.76 -13.97
CA ASN A 74 -5.40 -4.04 -12.70
C ASN A 74 -5.93 -4.85 -11.50
N VAL A 75 -6.92 -5.73 -11.71
CA VAL A 75 -7.44 -6.62 -10.67
C VAL A 75 -6.38 -7.66 -10.27
N ALA A 76 -5.75 -8.31 -11.26
CA ALA A 76 -4.72 -9.32 -11.01
C ALA A 76 -3.47 -8.69 -10.37
N LEU A 77 -3.05 -7.52 -10.87
CA LEU A 77 -1.93 -6.76 -10.30
C LEU A 77 -2.25 -6.25 -8.89
N GLY A 78 -3.48 -5.78 -8.65
CA GLY A 78 -3.94 -5.38 -7.32
C GLY A 78 -3.95 -6.54 -6.32
N ALA A 79 -4.37 -7.72 -6.75
CA ALA A 79 -4.29 -8.94 -5.95
C ALA A 79 -2.84 -9.34 -5.66
N LEU A 80 -1.94 -9.24 -6.65
CA LEU A 80 -0.51 -9.49 -6.47
C LEU A 80 0.12 -8.50 -5.47
N VAL A 81 -0.14 -7.20 -5.65
CA VAL A 81 0.26 -6.14 -4.72
C VAL A 81 -0.22 -6.47 -3.31
N SER A 82 -1.49 -6.85 -3.16
CA SER A 82 -2.09 -7.22 -1.87
C SER A 82 -1.37 -8.42 -1.24
N GLN A 83 -1.09 -9.47 -2.01
CA GLN A 83 -0.40 -10.68 -1.53
C GLN A 83 1.05 -10.42 -1.11
N GLN A 84 1.78 -9.56 -1.84
CA GLN A 84 3.16 -9.17 -1.53
C GLN A 84 3.26 -8.06 -0.48
N SER A 85 2.13 -7.50 -0.03
CA SER A 85 2.14 -6.42 0.95
C SER A 85 2.20 -6.95 2.38
N GLN A 86 3.16 -6.45 3.16
CA GLN A 86 3.21 -6.68 4.60
C GLN A 86 2.37 -5.64 5.33
N ARG A 87 1.49 -6.10 6.22
CA ARG A 87 0.60 -5.26 7.03
C ARG A 87 1.05 -5.24 8.48
N TRP A 88 1.29 -4.04 9.02
CA TRP A 88 1.42 -3.79 10.45
C TRP A 88 0.17 -3.08 10.96
N ASN A 89 -0.60 -3.75 11.82
CA ASN A 89 -1.77 -3.16 12.47
C ASN A 89 -1.36 -2.58 13.83
N LEU A 90 -1.50 -1.27 14.00
CA LEU A 90 -1.19 -0.53 15.23
C LEU A 90 -2.46 -0.16 16.02
N GLY A 91 -3.59 -0.81 15.72
CA GLY A 91 -4.89 -0.53 16.32
C GLY A 91 -5.62 0.60 15.60
N LEU A 92 -5.21 1.85 15.84
CA LEU A 92 -5.86 3.04 15.26
C LEU A 92 -5.50 3.28 13.79
N LEU A 93 -4.36 2.75 13.37
CA LEU A 93 -3.86 2.85 12.01
C LEU A 93 -3.22 1.54 11.59
N SER A 94 -3.05 1.36 10.30
CA SER A 94 -2.30 0.26 9.71
C SER A 94 -1.29 0.78 8.71
N VAL A 95 -0.13 0.14 8.64
CA VAL A 95 0.91 0.43 7.66
C VAL A 95 0.97 -0.76 6.70
N TYR A 96 0.96 -0.48 5.41
CA TYR A 96 1.15 -1.47 4.35
C TYR A 96 2.44 -1.11 3.64
N ARG A 97 3.38 -2.06 3.58
CA ARG A 97 4.57 -1.93 2.76
C ARG A 97 4.52 -2.99 1.67
N THR A 98 4.56 -2.53 0.44
CA THR A 98 4.59 -3.34 -0.75
C THR A 98 6.00 -3.33 -1.31
N ASP A 99 6.48 -4.50 -1.69
CA ASP A 99 7.76 -4.66 -2.38
C ASP A 99 7.55 -5.65 -3.53
N LEU A 100 7.74 -5.21 -4.77
CA LEU A 100 7.50 -6.01 -5.98
C LEU A 100 8.73 -5.94 -6.89
N GLY A 101 9.08 -7.06 -7.51
CA GLY A 101 10.21 -7.12 -8.44
C GLY A 101 11.56 -7.18 -7.74
N GLY A 102 12.61 -6.67 -8.41
CA GLY A 102 14.01 -6.80 -7.96
C GLY A 102 14.63 -8.19 -8.21
N GLN A 103 13.86 -9.12 -8.77
CA GLN A 103 14.32 -10.46 -9.14
C GLN A 103 15.04 -10.44 -10.50
N GLN A 104 16.09 -11.26 -10.62
CA GLN A 104 16.77 -11.50 -11.88
C GLN A 104 15.95 -12.50 -12.70
N VAL A 105 15.49 -12.09 -13.87
CA VAL A 105 14.69 -12.92 -14.77
C VAL A 105 15.48 -13.10 -16.07
N LEU A 106 16.00 -14.32 -16.28
CA LEU A 106 16.97 -14.62 -17.35
C LEU A 106 18.17 -13.66 -17.30
N ILE A 107 18.44 -12.96 -18.41
CA ILE A 107 19.55 -12.03 -18.64
C ILE A 107 19.24 -10.61 -18.13
N TRP A 108 18.09 -10.39 -17.50
CA TRP A 108 17.53 -9.06 -17.20
C TRP A 108 17.21 -8.91 -15.71
N GLN A 109 17.32 -7.70 -15.19
CA GLN A 109 16.95 -7.37 -13.82
C GLN A 109 15.67 -6.55 -13.81
N LEU A 110 14.62 -7.04 -13.12
CA LEU A 110 13.35 -6.35 -13.06
C LEU A 110 13.43 -5.20 -12.05
N PRO A 111 12.98 -3.97 -12.39
CA PRO A 111 13.01 -2.84 -11.46
C PRO A 111 12.19 -3.16 -10.21
N ARG A 112 12.60 -2.62 -9.07
CA ARG A 112 11.98 -2.90 -7.78
C ARG A 112 11.00 -1.80 -7.45
N PHE A 113 9.71 -2.13 -7.41
CA PHE A 113 8.67 -1.22 -6.97
C PHE A 113 8.50 -1.30 -5.45
N ARG A 114 8.60 -0.17 -4.78
CA ARG A 114 8.35 -0.05 -3.34
C ARG A 114 7.25 0.98 -3.09
N ALA A 115 6.24 0.57 -2.34
CA ALA A 115 5.19 1.47 -1.89
C ALA A 115 4.96 1.35 -0.37
N THR A 116 4.69 2.48 0.27
CA THR A 116 4.24 2.55 1.67
C THR A 116 2.90 3.28 1.71
N VAL A 117 1.89 2.59 2.24
CA VAL A 117 0.52 3.10 2.37
C VAL A 117 0.09 3.07 3.82
N LEU A 118 -0.51 4.18 4.29
CA LEU A 118 -1.13 4.29 5.60
C LEU A 118 -2.64 4.10 5.50
N GLY A 119 -3.17 3.14 6.26
CA GLY A 119 -4.60 2.99 6.53
C GLY A 119 -4.95 3.72 7.83
N VAL A 120 -5.82 4.73 7.78
CA VAL A 120 -6.27 5.46 8.97
C VAL A 120 -7.71 5.94 8.78
N ALA A 121 -8.56 5.75 9.81
CA ALA A 121 -9.95 6.23 9.83
C ALA A 121 -10.74 5.94 8.54
N GLY A 122 -10.67 4.71 8.04
CA GLY A 122 -11.39 4.25 6.85
C GLY A 122 -10.79 4.67 5.51
N ARG A 123 -9.63 5.33 5.51
CA ARG A 123 -8.96 5.83 4.30
C ARG A 123 -7.57 5.23 4.14
N PHE A 124 -7.09 5.20 2.90
CA PHE A 124 -5.72 4.85 2.56
C PHE A 124 -5.00 6.07 1.98
N LEU A 125 -3.74 6.26 2.38
CA LEU A 125 -2.89 7.36 1.93
C LEU A 125 -1.56 6.78 1.48
N ILE A 126 -1.16 7.06 0.24
CA ILE A 126 0.17 6.71 -0.26
C ILE A 126 1.16 7.70 0.37
N VAL A 127 2.09 7.20 1.18
CA VAL A 127 3.15 8.02 1.78
C VAL A 127 4.36 8.07 0.84
N GLN A 128 4.65 6.95 0.20
CA GLN A 128 5.77 6.80 -0.71
C GLN A 128 5.41 5.75 -1.76
N ALA A 129 5.76 6.03 -3.01
CA ALA A 129 5.80 5.07 -4.10
C ALA A 129 7.02 5.40 -4.95
N SER A 130 7.88 4.41 -5.22
CA SER A 130 9.05 4.59 -6.07
C SER A 130 9.37 3.31 -6.84
N LEU A 131 9.96 3.47 -8.02
CA LEU A 131 10.74 2.44 -8.68
C LEU A 131 12.21 2.69 -8.35
N ASP A 132 12.84 1.72 -7.72
CA ASP A 132 14.29 1.71 -7.58
C ASP A 132 14.85 1.09 -8.87
N ASP A 133 15.61 1.89 -9.62
CA ASP A 133 16.21 1.46 -10.88
C ASP A 133 17.47 0.63 -10.62
N VAL A 134 17.77 -0.28 -11.55
CA VAL A 134 18.99 -1.09 -11.54
C VAL A 134 20.04 -0.44 -12.43
N GLU A 135 20.35 0.84 -12.21
CA GLU A 135 21.55 1.44 -12.80
C GLU A 135 21.89 2.76 -12.08
N ARG A 136 23.02 2.73 -11.37
CA ARG A 136 23.97 3.83 -11.47
C ARG A 136 25.08 3.36 -12.40
#